data_AF-S4Y9T7-F1
#
_entry.id   AF-S4Y9T7-F1
#
_cell.length_a   1.000
_cell.length_b   1.000
_cell.length_c   1.000
_cell.angle_alpha   90.00
_cell.angle_beta   90.00
_cell.angle_gamma   90.00
#
_symmetry.space_group_name_H-M   'P 1'
#
loop_
_entity.id
_entity.type
_entity.pdbx_description
1 polymer ?
#
loop_
_entity_poly.entity_id
_entity_poly.type
_entity_poly.pdbx_seq_one_letter_code
_entity_poly.pdbx_strand_id
1 'polypeptide(L)'
;MNMNLTDEFKTLADEWQQHCRRSGFSSKTSTYLDHASYRRIVALGEPAIPLIIERYRQDNLPWGFALQEITGVRMIDDPSSYKPKEVKQKWLEWWDQRATSPGGTGTR
;
A
#
# COMPACT_ATOMS: atom_id res chain seq x y z
N MET A 1 -19.09 4.13 19.47
CA MET A 1 -18.91 3.57 18.12
C MET A 1 -17.47 3.09 17.99
N ASN A 2 -17.24 1.77 18.00
CA ASN A 2 -15.92 1.21 17.72
C ASN A 2 -15.74 1.20 16.20
N MET A 3 -15.14 2.25 15.65
CA MET A 3 -14.70 2.23 14.25
C MET A 3 -13.79 1.02 14.06
N ASN A 4 -14.20 0.09 13.19
CA ASN A 4 -13.36 -1.02 12.80
C ASN A 4 -12.26 -0.46 11.91
N LEU A 5 -11.00 -0.82 12.16
CA LEU A 5 -9.84 -0.40 11.37
C LEU A 5 -10.06 -0.58 9.85
N THR A 6 -10.80 -1.63 9.48
CA THR A 6 -11.22 -1.91 8.10
C THR A 6 -12.06 -0.81 7.48
N ASP A 7 -12.97 -0.22 8.25
CA ASP A 7 -13.87 0.85 7.79
C ASP A 7 -13.09 2.15 7.60
N GLU A 8 -12.25 2.49 8.59
CA GLU A 8 -11.36 3.67 8.50
C GLU A 8 -10.40 3.54 7.31
N PHE A 9 -9.77 2.37 7.14
CA PHE A 9 -8.92 2.08 5.98
C PHE A 9 -9.69 2.25 4.67
N LYS A 10 -10.90 1.69 4.55
CA LYS A 10 -11.71 1.78 3.33
C LYS A 10 -12.04 3.22 2.99
N THR A 11 -12.48 4.02 3.96
CA THR A 11 -12.76 5.44 3.74
C THR A 11 -11.52 6.19 3.27
N LEU A 12 -10.38 6.00 3.93
CA LEU A 12 -9.12 6.66 3.56
C LEU A 12 -8.63 6.22 2.17
N ALA A 13 -8.79 4.93 1.84
CA ALA A 13 -8.38 4.36 0.57
C ALA A 13 -9.27 4.86 -0.58
N ASP A 14 -10.58 4.97 -0.36
CA ASP A 14 -11.52 5.50 -1.34
C ASP A 14 -11.26 6.99 -1.62
N GLU A 15 -11.09 7.79 -0.57
CA GLU A 15 -10.71 9.21 -0.67
C GLU A 15 -9.41 9.38 -1.48
N TRP A 16 -8.39 8.56 -1.19
CA TRP A 16 -7.13 8.59 -1.92
C TRP A 16 -7.28 8.16 -3.37
N GLN A 17 -8.06 7.12 -3.65
CA GLN A 17 -8.35 6.67 -5.02
C GLN A 17 -9.08 7.74 -5.82
N GLN A 18 -10.12 8.36 -5.24
CA GLN A 18 -10.86 9.44 -5.87
C GLN A 18 -9.96 10.65 -6.13
N HIS A 19 -9.12 11.03 -5.16
CA HIS A 19 -8.12 12.06 -5.35
C HIS A 19 -7.16 11.71 -6.50
N CYS A 20 -6.66 10.47 -6.55
CA CYS A 20 -5.77 10.02 -7.61
C CYS A 20 -6.45 10.05 -8.99
N ARG A 21 -7.71 9.64 -9.05
CA ARG A 21 -8.51 9.67 -10.28
C ARG A 21 -8.78 11.11 -10.75
N ARG A 22 -9.02 12.03 -9.81
CA ARG A 22 -9.22 13.46 -10.08
C ARG A 22 -7.92 14.16 -10.50
N SER A 23 -6.82 13.81 -9.84
CA SER A 23 -5.46 14.31 -10.12
C SER A 23 -4.83 13.65 -11.35
N GLY A 24 -5.49 12.66 -11.96
CA GLY A 24 -5.08 11.94 -13.18
C GLY A 24 -4.84 12.80 -14.43
N PHE A 25 -5.09 14.10 -14.38
CA PHE A 25 -4.65 15.08 -15.38
C PHE A 25 -3.23 15.64 -15.15
N SER A 26 -2.60 15.33 -14.02
CA SER A 26 -1.25 15.75 -13.68
C SER A 26 -0.31 14.54 -13.69
N SER A 27 0.67 14.54 -14.60
CA SER A 27 1.61 13.41 -14.84
C SER A 27 2.60 13.13 -13.70
N LYS A 28 2.35 13.57 -12.46
CA LYS A 28 3.31 13.45 -11.35
C LYS A 28 2.81 12.48 -10.29
N THR A 29 3.46 11.32 -10.24
CA THR A 29 3.24 10.28 -9.23
C THR A 29 3.43 10.79 -7.79
N SER A 30 4.30 11.79 -7.61
CA SER A 30 4.60 12.43 -6.32
C SER A 30 3.39 13.14 -5.69
N THR A 31 2.48 13.69 -6.49
CA THR A 31 1.27 14.37 -5.99
C THR A 31 0.32 13.39 -5.29
N TYR A 32 0.32 12.13 -5.72
CA TYR A 32 -0.50 11.10 -5.08
C TYR A 32 0.07 10.65 -3.72
N LEU A 33 1.39 10.66 -3.56
CA LEU A 33 2.05 10.26 -2.31
C LEU A 33 1.95 11.33 -1.21
N ASP A 34 1.71 12.58 -1.59
CA ASP A 34 1.50 13.70 -0.64
C ASP A 34 0.03 13.86 -0.22
N HIS A 35 -0.69 12.77 0.03
CA HIS A 35 -2.08 12.81 0.50
C HIS A 35 -2.19 12.49 1.99
N ALA A 36 -3.00 13.25 2.73
CA ALA A 36 -3.23 13.02 4.16
C ALA A 36 -3.81 11.61 4.44
N SER A 37 -4.72 11.15 3.58
CA SER A 37 -5.30 9.80 3.71
C SER A 37 -4.26 8.69 3.56
N TYR A 38 -3.29 8.86 2.65
CA TYR A 38 -2.19 7.92 2.47
C TYR A 38 -1.33 7.83 3.73
N ARG A 39 -0.93 8.97 4.32
CA ARG A 39 -0.16 8.99 5.59
C ARG A 39 -0.93 8.34 6.74
N ARG A 40 -2.26 8.51 6.79
CA ARG A 40 -3.10 7.85 7.79
C ARG A 40 -3.16 6.33 7.62
N ILE A 41 -3.25 5.85 6.38
CA ILE A 41 -3.18 4.41 6.09
C ILE A 41 -1.84 3.82 6.54
N VAL A 42 -0.72 4.51 6.27
CA VAL A 42 0.60 4.09 6.75
C VAL A 42 0.65 4.07 8.28
N ALA A 43 0.05 5.06 8.94
CA ALA A 43 -0.03 5.12 10.40
C ALA A 43 -0.89 4.00 11.03
N LEU A 44 -1.77 3.33 10.27
CA LEU A 44 -2.49 2.13 10.75
C LEU A 44 -1.55 0.94 10.95
N GLY A 45 -0.41 0.91 10.26
CA GLY A 45 0.63 -0.11 10.42
C GLY A 45 0.22 -1.49 9.88
N GLU A 46 0.79 -2.54 10.49
CA GLU A 46 0.63 -3.94 10.07
C GLU A 46 -0.82 -4.44 9.91
N PRO A 47 -1.80 -4.09 10.76
CA PRO A 47 -3.18 -4.56 10.57
C PRO A 47 -3.84 -4.04 9.28
N ALA A 48 -3.30 -2.99 8.65
CA ALA A 48 -3.78 -2.50 7.36
C ALA A 48 -3.17 -3.24 6.16
N ILE A 49 -2.07 -3.99 6.32
CA ILE A 49 -1.41 -4.74 5.23
C ILE A 49 -2.39 -5.66 4.46
N PRO A 50 -3.17 -6.56 5.11
CA PRO A 50 -4.09 -7.43 4.38
C PRO A 50 -5.10 -6.64 3.56
N LEU A 51 -5.57 -5.51 4.10
CA LEU A 51 -6.54 -4.63 3.43
C LEU A 51 -5.93 -3.91 2.22
N ILE A 52 -4.69 -3.43 2.37
CA ILE A 52 -3.92 -2.82 1.28
C ILE A 52 -3.67 -3.84 0.18
N ILE A 53 -3.27 -5.07 0.50
CA ILE A 53 -3.01 -6.13 -0.49
C ILE A 53 -4.29 -6.47 -1.25
N GLU A 54 -5.41 -6.66 -0.55
CA GLU A 54 -6.70 -6.95 -1.18
C GLU A 54 -7.11 -5.83 -2.14
N ARG A 55 -6.90 -4.57 -1.73
CA ARG A 55 -7.19 -3.42 -2.58
C ARG A 55 -6.20 -3.26 -3.73
N TYR A 56 -4.92 -3.54 -3.51
CA TYR A 56 -3.88 -3.51 -4.52
C TYR A 56 -4.06 -4.59 -5.60
N ARG A 57 -4.83 -5.66 -5.32
CA ARG A 57 -5.25 -6.61 -6.37
C ARG A 57 -6.23 -5.96 -7.36
N GLN A 58 -7.17 -5.17 -6.86
CA GLN A 58 -8.21 -4.51 -7.65
C GLN A 58 -7.72 -3.22 -8.32
N ASP A 59 -6.88 -2.46 -7.62
CA ASP A 59 -6.36 -1.17 -8.06
C ASP A 59 -4.92 -1.25 -8.56
N ASN A 60 -4.55 -0.38 -9.50
CA ASN A 60 -3.15 -0.19 -9.93
C ASN A 60 -2.49 1.03 -9.28
N LEU A 61 -3.06 1.52 -8.18
CA LEU A 61 -2.46 2.58 -7.39
C LEU A 61 -1.11 2.14 -6.83
N PRO A 62 -0.20 3.08 -6.53
CA PRO A 62 1.14 2.77 -6.04
C PRO A 62 1.13 2.40 -4.54
N TRP A 63 0.29 1.43 -4.16
CA TRP A 63 0.20 0.87 -2.81
C TRP A 63 1.52 0.26 -2.32
N GLY A 64 2.41 -0.11 -3.24
CA GLY A 64 3.73 -0.63 -2.91
C GLY A 64 4.56 0.30 -2.03
N PHE A 65 4.38 1.62 -2.12
CA PHE A 65 5.03 2.56 -1.20
C PHE A 65 4.44 2.48 0.21
N ALA A 66 3.10 2.39 0.34
CA ALA A 66 2.48 2.23 1.66
C ALA A 66 2.95 0.96 2.34
N LEU A 67 3.00 -0.15 1.59
CA LEU A 67 3.50 -1.42 2.09
C LEU A 67 4.97 -1.32 2.52
N GLN A 68 5.81 -0.67 1.73
CA GLN A 68 7.22 -0.44 2.06
C GLN A 68 7.39 0.39 3.33
N GLU A 69 6.60 1.45 3.53
CA GLU A 69 6.66 2.28 4.74
C GLU A 69 6.14 1.52 5.98
N ILE A 70 5.05 0.77 5.83
CA ILE A 70 4.46 0.00 6.94
C ILE A 70 5.38 -1.15 7.37
N THR A 71 5.95 -1.86 6.39
CA THR A 71 6.75 -3.07 6.64
C THR A 71 8.23 -2.78 6.82
N GLY A 72 8.70 -1.59 6.43
CA GLY A 72 10.11 -1.23 6.32
C GLY A 72 10.86 -1.96 5.19
N VAL A 73 10.20 -2.79 4.37
CA VAL A 73 10.85 -3.57 3.33
C VAL A 73 11.05 -2.73 2.07
N ARG A 74 12.30 -2.39 1.76
CA ARG A 74 12.68 -1.62 0.57
C ARG A 74 12.59 -2.44 -0.72
N MET A 75 11.37 -2.65 -1.23
CA MET A 75 11.15 -3.35 -2.51
C MET A 75 11.33 -2.46 -3.74
N ILE A 76 11.15 -1.16 -3.59
CA ILE A 76 11.35 -0.16 -4.64
C ILE A 76 12.71 0.49 -4.39
N ASP A 77 13.73 -0.01 -5.08
CA ASP A 77 15.10 0.50 -4.98
C ASP A 77 15.28 1.79 -5.78
N ASP A 78 14.77 1.80 -7.02
CA ASP A 78 14.88 2.93 -7.94
C ASP A 78 13.48 3.38 -8.46
N PRO A 79 13.07 4.63 -8.20
CA PRO A 79 11.80 5.16 -8.68
C PRO A 79 11.75 5.35 -10.21
N SER A 80 12.90 5.40 -10.89
CA SER A 80 12.98 5.49 -12.36
C SER A 80 12.75 4.13 -13.03
N SER A 81 13.10 3.04 -12.34
CA SER A 81 12.77 1.65 -12.71
C SER A 81 11.49 1.13 -12.06
N TYR A 82 10.65 2.01 -11.51
CA TYR A 82 9.39 1.64 -10.86
C TYR A 82 8.43 1.01 -11.86
N LYS A 83 8.37 -0.33 -11.85
CA LYS A 83 7.41 -1.12 -12.62
C LYS A 83 6.25 -1.55 -11.72
N PRO A 84 5.07 -0.91 -11.81
CA PRO A 84 3.96 -1.19 -10.92
C PRO A 84 3.49 -2.65 -10.98
N LYS A 85 3.62 -3.31 -12.14
CA LYS A 85 3.29 -4.74 -12.30
C LYS A 85 4.26 -5.66 -11.54
N GLU A 86 5.57 -5.42 -11.64
CA GLU A 86 6.58 -6.25 -10.97
C GLU A 86 6.55 -6.04 -9.46
N VAL A 87 6.42 -4.78 -9.02
CA VAL A 87 6.25 -4.43 -7.61
C VAL A 87 5.00 -5.10 -7.04
N LYS A 88 3.89 -5.11 -7.79
CA LYS A 88 2.66 -5.81 -7.39
C LYS A 88 2.87 -7.30 -7.20
N GLN A 89 3.54 -7.98 -8.12
CA GLN A 89 3.83 -9.41 -7.99
C GLN A 89 4.70 -9.68 -6.76
N LYS A 90 5.80 -8.94 -6.58
CA LYS A 90 6.69 -9.08 -5.43
C LYS A 90 5.97 -8.91 -4.09
N TRP A 91 5.08 -7.91 -3.98
CA TRP A 91 4.29 -7.70 -2.77
C TRP A 91 3.29 -8.82 -2.51
N LEU A 92 2.64 -9.32 -3.57
CA LEU A 92 1.69 -10.43 -3.45
C LEU A 92 2.39 -11.73 -3.01
N GLU A 93 3.53 -12.05 -3.62
CA GLU A 93 4.35 -13.20 -3.25
C GLU A 93 4.87 -13.08 -1.81
N TRP A 94 5.39 -11.90 -1.43
CA TRP A 94 5.86 -11.66 -0.07
C TRP A 94 4.75 -11.81 0.97
N TRP A 95 3.55 -11.28 0.70
CA TRP A 95 2.40 -11.43 1.59
C TRP A 95 1.95 -12.88 1.72
N ASP A 96 1.92 -13.63 0.62
CA ASP A 96 1.56 -15.05 0.60
C ASP A 96 2.54 -15.90 1.45
N GLN A 97 3.84 -15.64 1.32
CA GLN A 97 4.88 -16.27 2.13
C GLN A 97 4.72 -15.95 3.62
N ARG A 98 4.38 -14.70 3.96
CA ARG A 98 4.14 -14.26 5.35
C ARG A 98 2.86 -14.86 5.93
N ALA A 99 1.79 -14.94 5.15
CA ALA A 99 0.52 -15.54 5.56
C ALA A 99 0.64 -17.06 5.79
N THR A 100 1.51 -17.73 5.02
CA THR A 100 1.74 -19.18 5.12
C THR A 100 2.76 -19.54 6.20
N SER A 101 3.48 -18.55 6.77
CA SER A 101 4.43 -18.75 7.86
C SER A 101 3.91 -18.09 9.16
N PRO A 102 3.08 -18.76 9.97
CA PRO A 102 2.64 -18.22 11.26
C PRO A 102 3.76 -18.13 12.34
N GLY A 103 5.05 -18.09 11.98
CA GLY A 103 6.14 -18.14 12.96
C GLY A 103 7.55 -17.75 12.52
N GLY A 104 7.72 -16.93 11.47
CA GLY A 104 9.06 -16.57 10.97
C GLY A 104 9.53 -15.18 11.39
N THR A 105 10.03 -15.02 12.62
CA THR A 105 11.00 -13.97 12.91
C THR A 105 12.30 -14.31 12.17
N GLY A 106 12.88 -13.34 11.47
CA GLY A 106 14.04 -13.63 10.62
C GLY A 106 14.59 -12.43 9.89
N THR A 107 14.83 -11.36 10.63
CA THR A 107 15.87 -10.37 10.33
C THR A 107 17.16 -11.08 9.89
N ARG A 108 17.73 -10.65 8.78
CA ARG A 108 19.14 -10.91 8.46
C ARG A 108 19.77 -9.63 7.94
#